data_AF-A0A1H7VSP6-F1
#
_entry.id   AF-A0A1H7VSP6-F1
#
_cell.length_a   1.000
_cell.length_b   1.000
_cell.length_c   1.000
_cell.angle_alpha   90.00
_cell.angle_beta   90.00
_cell.angle_gamma   90.00
#
_symmetry.space_group_name_H-M   'P 1'
#
loop_
_entity.id
_entity.type
_entity.pdbx_description
1 polymer ?
#
loop_
_entity_poly.entity_id
_entity_poly.type
_entity_poly.pdbx_seq_one_letter_code
_entity_poly.pdbx_strand_id
1 'polypeptide(L)'
;MKYKGFLLDIDDTIYDYTFANKIALENVVQFCKTEFNLDENVVRNAYAQSRHTTHYILNGTGSSHNRLLYIQKMLEDLGINPLRYGLQIYNILLGYIPRKYAEISFCGRIF
;
A
#
# COMPACT_ATOMS: atom_id res chain seq x y z
N MET A 1 -6.71 16.13 -26.58
CA MET A 1 -6.80 15.69 -25.17
C MET A 1 -7.01 16.92 -24.30
N LYS A 2 -7.97 16.93 -23.37
CA LYS A 2 -8.41 18.17 -22.68
C LYS A 2 -8.30 18.08 -21.15
N TYR A 3 -7.15 17.65 -20.65
CA TYR A 3 -6.77 17.92 -19.26
C TYR A 3 -6.01 19.25 -19.23
N LYS A 4 -6.45 20.20 -18.41
CA LYS A 4 -5.85 21.54 -18.32
C LYS A 4 -4.57 21.59 -17.46
N GLY A 5 -4.29 20.51 -16.73
CA GLY A 5 -3.12 20.38 -15.87
C GLY A 5 -3.22 19.11 -15.02
N PHE A 6 -2.08 18.72 -14.43
CA PHE A 6 -2.00 17.65 -13.45
C PHE A 6 -1.73 18.26 -12.07
N LEU A 7 -2.46 17.80 -11.07
CA LEU A 7 -2.19 18.11 -9.67
C LEU A 7 -1.48 16.90 -9.07
N LEU A 8 -0.26 17.09 -8.60
CA LEU A 8 0.57 16.05 -7.98
C LEU A 8 0.92 16.52 -6.58
N ASP A 9 0.66 15.68 -5.59
CA ASP A 9 1.14 15.87 -4.22
C ASP A 9 2.37 14.98 -4.03
N ILE A 10 3.54 15.59 -3.85
CA ILE A 10 4.83 14.88 -3.77
C ILE A 10 5.50 15.04 -2.40
N ASP A 11 4.97 15.92 -1.56
CA ASP A 11 5.54 16.32 -0.28
C ASP A 11 4.47 16.47 0.83
N ASP A 12 3.33 15.80 0.68
CA ASP A 12 2.21 15.78 1.63
C ASP A 12 1.61 17.17 1.93
N THR A 13 1.71 18.10 0.98
CA THR A 13 1.20 19.47 1.14
C THR A 13 -0.32 19.54 0.95
N ILE A 14 -0.88 18.68 0.10
CA ILE A 14 -2.30 18.76 -0.31
C ILE A 14 -3.20 17.95 0.63
N TYR A 15 -2.67 16.91 1.27
CA TYR A 15 -3.39 16.16 2.31
C TYR A 15 -2.43 15.49 3.29
N ASP A 16 -2.94 15.20 4.49
CA ASP A 16 -2.19 14.46 5.50
C ASP A 16 -2.09 12.98 5.11
N TYR A 17 -1.07 12.67 4.32
CA TYR A 17 -0.71 11.31 3.93
C TYR A 17 -0.41 10.42 5.13
N THR A 18 0.23 10.97 6.16
CA THR A 18 0.62 10.19 7.34
C THR A 18 -0.61 9.66 8.06
N PHE A 19 -1.61 10.51 8.28
CA PHE A 19 -2.90 10.11 8.84
C PHE A 19 -3.62 9.11 7.94
N ALA A 20 -3.72 9.39 6.63
CA ALA A 20 -4.38 8.49 5.68
C ALA A 20 -3.72 7.10 5.64
N ASN A 21 -2.39 7.06 5.61
CA ASN A 21 -1.60 5.83 5.63
C ASN A 21 -1.77 5.05 6.94
N LYS A 22 -1.85 5.73 8.09
CA LYS A 22 -2.12 5.10 9.38
C LYS A 22 -3.47 4.38 9.36
N ILE A 23 -4.54 5.07 8.96
CA ILE A 23 -5.89 4.49 8.89
C ILE A 23 -5.92 3.33 7.88
N ALA A 24 -5.32 3.50 6.70
CA ALA A 24 -5.25 2.44 5.70
C ALA A 24 -4.60 1.15 6.25
N LEU A 25 -3.47 1.29 6.95
CA LEU A 25 -2.77 0.14 7.54
C LEU A 25 -3.58 -0.51 8.67
N GLU A 26 -4.31 0.27 9.46
CA GLU A 26 -5.18 -0.25 10.51
C GLU A 26 -6.31 -1.13 9.95
N ASN A 27 -6.86 -0.79 8.78
CA ASN A 27 -7.84 -1.64 8.09
C ASN A 27 -7.23 -2.93 7.54
N VAL A 28 -5.98 -2.87 7.04
CA VAL A 28 -5.24 -4.08 6.65
C VAL A 28 -5.01 -4.99 7.86
N VAL A 29 -4.60 -4.42 8.99
CA VAL A 29 -4.42 -5.16 10.25
C VAL A 29 -5.75 -5.81 10.68
N GLN A 30 -6.84 -5.06 10.67
CA GLN A 30 -8.15 -5.57 11.07
C GLN A 30 -8.62 -6.71 10.16
N PHE A 31 -8.40 -6.58 8.84
CA PHE A 31 -8.69 -7.63 7.87
C PHE A 31 -7.86 -8.89 8.13
N CYS A 32 -6.56 -8.75 8.32
CA CYS A 32 -5.68 -9.89 8.60
C CYS A 32 -6.03 -10.58 9.94
N LYS A 33 -6.44 -9.81 10.94
CA LYS A 33 -6.93 -10.33 12.21
C LYS A 33 -8.22 -11.13 12.04
N THR A 34 -9.17 -10.66 11.25
CA THR A 34 -10.46 -11.35 11.06
C THR A 34 -10.34 -12.57 10.15
N GLU A 35 -9.61 -12.47 9.04
CA GLU A 35 -9.54 -13.53 8.03
C GLU A 35 -8.51 -14.61 8.35
N PHE A 36 -7.41 -14.23 9.00
CA PHE A 36 -6.27 -15.13 9.23
C PHE A 36 -5.95 -15.34 10.71
N ASN A 37 -6.71 -14.70 11.62
CA ASN A 37 -6.48 -14.76 13.06
C ASN A 37 -5.04 -14.35 13.47
N LEU A 38 -4.46 -13.38 12.76
CA LEU A 38 -3.12 -12.87 13.02
C LEU A 38 -3.10 -11.76 14.08
N ASP A 39 -2.04 -11.74 14.87
CA ASP A 39 -1.77 -10.65 15.81
C ASP A 39 -1.41 -9.35 15.07
N GLU A 40 -1.81 -8.21 15.63
CA GLU A 40 -1.57 -6.90 15.06
C GLU A 40 -0.06 -6.61 14.89
N ASN A 41 0.76 -6.94 15.89
CA ASN A 41 2.19 -6.68 15.81
C ASN A 41 2.85 -7.53 14.72
N VAL A 42 2.39 -8.77 14.55
CA VAL A 42 2.87 -9.67 13.48
C VAL A 42 2.60 -9.05 12.11
N VAL A 43 1.38 -8.57 11.87
CA VAL A 43 1.01 -7.96 10.58
C VAL A 43 1.79 -6.67 10.34
N ARG A 44 1.89 -5.79 11.34
CA ARG A 44 2.62 -4.52 11.22
C ARG A 44 4.11 -4.73 10.96
N ASN A 45 4.74 -5.65 11.68
CA ASN A 45 6.15 -5.97 11.51
C ASN A 45 6.41 -6.60 10.14
N ALA A 46 5.57 -7.56 9.70
CA ALA A 46 5.70 -8.16 8.38
C ALA A 46 5.55 -7.12 7.26
N TYR A 47 4.59 -6.20 7.37
CA TYR A 47 4.42 -5.12 6.40
C TYR A 47 5.63 -4.17 6.37
N ALA A 48 6.12 -3.75 7.55
CA ALA A 48 7.28 -2.86 7.65
C ALA A 48 8.54 -3.51 7.06
N GLN A 49 8.79 -4.78 7.38
CA GLN A 49 9.90 -5.55 6.84
C GLN A 49 9.78 -5.73 5.32
N SER A 50 8.57 -6.00 4.83
CA SER A 50 8.30 -6.16 3.39
C SER A 50 8.54 -4.87 2.62
N ARG A 51 8.09 -3.73 3.16
CA ARG A 51 8.36 -2.40 2.61
C ARG A 51 9.87 -2.14 2.57
N HIS A 52 10.57 -2.35 3.68
CA HIS A 52 12.02 -2.15 3.76
C HIS A 52 12.76 -3.03 2.74
N THR A 53 12.42 -4.31 2.68
CA THR A 53 13.02 -5.29 1.76
C THR A 53 12.77 -4.90 0.30
N THR A 54 11.55 -4.47 -0.04
CA THR A 54 11.21 -4.01 -1.39
C THR A 54 12.01 -2.76 -1.76
N HIS A 55 12.09 -1.77 -0.86
CA HIS A 55 12.91 -0.58 -1.09
C HIS A 55 14.39 -0.91 -1.28
N TYR A 56 14.92 -1.85 -0.50
CA TYR A 56 16.31 -2.27 -0.59
C TYR A 56 16.60 -2.97 -1.93
N ILE A 57 15.76 -3.94 -2.32
CA ILE A 57 15.95 -4.73 -3.56
C ILE A 57 15.76 -3.87 -4.81
N LEU A 58 14.75 -3.00 -4.80
CA LEU A 58 14.37 -2.18 -5.96
C LEU A 58 14.92 -0.75 -5.88
N ASN A 59 15.94 -0.54 -5.06
CA ASN A 59 16.52 0.78 -4.81
C ASN A 59 16.87 1.49 -6.12
N GLY A 60 16.47 2.76 -6.24
CA GLY A 60 16.67 3.56 -7.45
C GLY A 60 15.67 3.33 -8.59
N THR A 61 14.66 2.48 -8.39
CA THR A 61 13.57 2.27 -9.37
C THR A 61 12.24 2.82 -8.85
N GLY A 62 11.34 3.25 -9.74
CA GLY A 62 9.98 3.67 -9.33
C GLY A 62 9.20 2.55 -8.63
N SER A 63 9.48 1.29 -8.99
CA SER A 63 8.85 0.10 -8.40
C SER A 63 9.16 -0.07 -6.91
N SER A 64 10.20 0.58 -6.37
CA SER A 64 10.46 0.58 -4.92
C SER A 64 9.33 1.18 -4.10
N HIS A 65 8.44 1.98 -4.72
CA HIS A 65 7.29 2.61 -4.07
C HIS A 65 5.96 1.84 -4.28
N ASN A 66 6.02 0.66 -4.93
CA ASN A 66 4.82 -0.11 -5.27
C ASN A 66 4.26 -0.86 -4.05
N ARG A 67 3.15 -0.35 -3.50
CA ARG A 67 2.47 -0.94 -2.34
C ARG A 67 1.93 -2.35 -2.57
N LEU A 68 1.62 -2.74 -3.81
CA LEU A 68 1.21 -4.11 -4.12
C LEU A 68 2.37 -5.08 -3.88
N LEU A 69 3.61 -4.68 -4.20
CA LEU A 69 4.79 -5.50 -3.93
C LEU A 69 5.04 -5.65 -2.43
N TYR A 70 4.80 -4.61 -1.63
CA TYR A 70 4.90 -4.72 -0.17
C TYR A 70 3.91 -5.75 0.38
N ILE A 71 2.67 -5.73 -0.13
CA ILE A 71 1.62 -6.65 0.30
C ILE A 71 1.91 -8.07 -0.16
N GLN A 72 2.35 -8.25 -1.41
CA GLN A 72 2.76 -9.56 -1.91
C GLN A 72 3.84 -10.15 -1.01
N LYS A 73 4.91 -9.40 -0.75
CA LYS A 73 6.03 -9.86 0.08
C LYS A 73 5.59 -10.14 1.52
N MET A 74 4.71 -9.30 2.08
CA MET A 74 4.15 -9.52 3.42
C MET A 74 3.38 -10.83 3.51
N LEU A 75 2.56 -11.14 2.50
CA LEU A 75 1.78 -12.38 2.47
C LEU A 75 2.67 -13.60 2.31
N GLU A 76 3.71 -13.51 1.46
CA GLU A 76 4.72 -14.56 1.32
C GLU A 76 5.42 -14.84 2.67
N ASP A 77 5.83 -13.80 3.40
CA ASP A 77 6.49 -13.93 4.70
C ASP A 77 5.55 -14.48 5.80
N LEU A 78 4.24 -14.24 5.67
CA LEU A 78 3.21 -14.77 6.56
C LEU A 78 2.70 -16.16 6.14
N GLY A 79 3.20 -16.73 5.04
CA GLY A 79 2.74 -18.03 4.51
C GLY A 79 1.32 -18.00 3.92
N ILE A 80 0.80 -16.81 3.58
CA ILE A 80 -0.52 -16.62 2.99
C ILE A 80 -0.37 -16.49 1.47
N ASN A 81 -1.30 -17.08 0.70
CA ASN A 81 -1.24 -17.02 -0.76
C ASN A 81 -1.43 -15.58 -1.28
N PRO A 82 -0.40 -14.94 -1.87
CA PRO A 82 -0.47 -13.57 -2.32
C PRO A 82 -1.35 -13.39 -3.56
N LEU A 83 -1.48 -14.41 -4.42
CA LEU A 83 -2.34 -14.34 -5.62
C LEU A 83 -3.82 -14.30 -5.25
N ARG A 84 -4.18 -14.93 -4.13
CA ARG A 84 -5.57 -14.96 -3.65
C ARG A 84 -5.96 -13.66 -2.94
N TYR A 85 -5.10 -13.13 -2.08
CA TYR A 85 -5.46 -12.03 -1.17
C TYR A 85 -4.75 -10.70 -1.46
N GLY A 86 -3.67 -10.70 -2.24
CA GLY A 86 -2.82 -9.53 -2.45
C GLY A 86 -3.59 -8.34 -3.05
N LEU A 87 -4.38 -8.58 -4.09
CA LEU A 87 -5.18 -7.51 -4.71
C LEU A 87 -6.30 -7.00 -3.78
N GLN A 88 -6.93 -7.89 -3.00
CA GLN A 88 -7.97 -7.51 -2.03
C GLN A 88 -7.39 -6.61 -0.94
N ILE A 89 -6.27 -7.00 -0.33
CA ILE A 89 -5.59 -6.23 0.72
C ILE A 89 -5.05 -4.91 0.16
N TYR A 90 -4.55 -4.92 -1.08
CA TYR A 90 -4.14 -3.70 -1.76
C TYR A 90 -5.29 -2.72 -1.94
N ASN A 91 -6.46 -3.21 -2.34
CA ASN A 91 -7.65 -2.37 -2.46
C ASN A 91 -8.15 -1.86 -1.11
N ILE A 92 -8.02 -2.63 -0.02
CA ILE A 92 -8.31 -2.15 1.35
C ILE A 92 -7.37 -1.00 1.71
N LEU A 93 -6.07 -1.16 1.46
CA LEU A 93 -5.06 -0.15 1.73
C LEU A 93 -5.27 1.12 0.89
N LEU A 94 -5.68 0.99 -0.38
CA LEU A 94 -5.98 2.13 -1.24
C LEU A 94 -7.34 2.78 -0.96
N GLY A 95 -8.34 2.02 -0.50
CA GLY A 95 -9.72 2.49 -0.33
C GLY A 95 -9.88 3.63 0.68
N TYR A 96 -8.88 3.83 1.55
CA TYR A 96 -8.81 4.91 2.52
C TYR A 96 -8.04 6.15 2.04
N ILE A 97 -7.39 6.08 0.87
CA ILE A 97 -6.96 7.28 0.16
C ILE A 97 -8.25 7.90 -0.42
N PRO A 98 -8.58 9.17 -0.13
CA PRO A 98 -9.85 9.74 -0.56
C PRO A 98 -10.01 9.55 -2.07
N ARG A 99 -11.15 9.02 -2.52
CA ARG A 99 -11.40 8.69 -3.95
C ARG A 99 -11.14 9.86 -4.90
N LYS A 100 -11.25 11.09 -4.42
CA LYS A 100 -10.90 12.33 -5.15
C LYS A 100 -9.41 12.44 -5.52
N TYR A 101 -8.54 11.70 -4.83
CA TYR A 101 -7.10 11.62 -5.04
C TYR A 101 -6.66 10.21 -5.52
N ALA A 102 -7.56 9.24 -5.57
CA ALA A 102 -7.26 7.90 -6.09
C ALA A 102 -6.95 7.92 -7.61
N GLU A 103 -7.50 8.88 -8.36
CA GLU A 103 -7.12 9.15 -9.75
C GLU A 103 -5.68 9.69 -9.86
N ILE A 104 -5.18 10.38 -8.82
CA ILE A 104 -3.82 10.95 -8.77
C ILE A 104 -2.80 9.87 -8.37
N SER A 105 -3.15 8.97 -7.44
CA SER A 105 -2.32 7.81 -7.07
C SER A 105 -2.28 6.70 -8.14
N PHE A 106 -3.11 6.77 -9.18
CA PHE A 106 -3.14 5.79 -10.27
C PHE A 106 -1.90 5.85 -11.18
N CYS A 107 -1.01 6.83 -10.98
CA CYS A 107 0.26 6.96 -11.71
C CYS A 107 1.22 5.77 -11.48
N GLY A 108 0.98 4.94 -10.45
CA GLY A 108 1.69 3.67 -10.26
C GLY A 108 1.35 2.57 -11.28
N ARG A 109 0.50 2.83 -12.29
CA ARG A 109 0.30 1.94 -13.47
C ARG A 109 1.11 2.34 -14.70
N ILE A 110 1.95 3.36 -14.61
CA ILE A 110 2.77 3.85 -15.74
C ILE A 110 4.27 3.52 -15.55
N PHE A 111 4.64 2.84 -14.46
CA PHE A 111 5.96 2.23 -14.29
C PHE A 111 5.83 0.76 -13.86
#